data_AF-A0A0L0K723-F1
#
_entry.id   AF-A0A0L0K723-F1
#
_cell.length_a   1.000
_cell.length_b   1.000
_cell.length_c   1.000
_cell.angle_alpha   90.00
_cell.angle_beta   90.00
_cell.angle_gamma   90.00
#
_symmetry.space_group_name_H-M   'P 1'
#
loop_
_entity.id
_entity.type
_entity.pdbx_description
1 polymer ?
#
loop_
_entity_poly.entity_id
_entity_poly.type
_entity_poly.pdbx_seq_one_letter_code
_entity_poly.pdbx_strand_id
1 'polypeptide(L)'
;MSDEGRQGPGVNQGVVQYGGTSNVGNQAIGPGATAYSGTVSFQSFDAGRTAELLARVEELLALHQAQLTDPESTSRELRRLREELAEPEPEPGVVRRALTRLNDFVQPVTPLVVAVGQLAASMQGLPGF
;
A
#
# COMPACT_ATOMS: atom_id res chain seq x y z
N MET A 1 -42.46 41.03 -7.66
CA MET A 1 -41.27 41.80 -8.08
C MET A 1 -40.16 40.79 -8.30
N SER A 2 -39.85 40.57 -9.56
CA SER A 2 -38.80 39.66 -10.05
C SER A 2 -37.45 40.37 -10.02
N ASP A 3 -36.38 39.64 -9.71
CA ASP A 3 -34.98 40.00 -10.05
C ASP A 3 -34.24 38.66 -10.17
N GLU A 4 -34.40 37.97 -11.31
CA GLU A 4 -33.45 37.96 -12.42
C GLU A 4 -32.00 37.68 -12.00
N GLY A 5 -31.56 36.47 -12.35
CA GLY A 5 -30.23 35.96 -12.08
C GLY A 5 -29.16 36.84 -12.72
N ARG A 6 -28.44 37.58 -11.88
CA ARG A 6 -27.14 38.14 -12.24
C ARG A 6 -26.09 37.05 -12.08
N GLN A 7 -25.88 36.25 -13.12
CA GLN A 7 -24.66 35.44 -13.23
C GLN A 7 -23.50 36.42 -13.36
N GLY A 8 -22.78 36.64 -12.25
CA GLY A 8 -21.52 37.37 -12.25
C GLY A 8 -20.51 36.70 -13.19
N PRO A 9 -19.44 37.43 -13.60
CA PRO A 9 -18.44 36.91 -14.53
C PRO A 9 -17.96 35.54 -14.05
N GLY A 10 -17.82 34.58 -14.97
CA GLY A 10 -17.42 33.20 -14.68
C GLY A 10 -16.15 33.16 -13.84
N VAL A 11 -16.32 33.09 -12.52
CA VAL A 11 -15.21 33.02 -11.58
C VAL A 11 -14.59 31.64 -11.70
N ASN A 12 -13.26 31.59 -11.78
CA ASN A 12 -12.57 30.31 -11.73
C ASN A 12 -12.81 29.71 -10.34
N GLN A 13 -13.61 28.65 -10.29
CA GLN A 13 -13.89 27.89 -9.09
C GLN A 13 -12.86 26.78 -8.86
N GLY A 14 -11.76 26.76 -9.64
CA GLY A 14 -10.68 25.76 -9.81
C GLY A 14 -9.29 26.25 -9.35
N VAL A 15 -8.27 25.40 -9.45
CA VAL A 15 -6.86 25.79 -9.24
C VAL A 15 -6.23 26.28 -10.54
N VAL A 16 -5.56 27.43 -10.49
CA VAL A 16 -4.70 27.91 -11.59
C VAL A 16 -3.26 27.86 -11.11
N GLN A 17 -2.42 27.13 -11.82
CA GLN A 17 -0.99 27.08 -11.58
C GLN A 17 -0.23 27.53 -12.82
N TYR A 18 0.70 28.48 -12.65
CA TYR A 18 1.60 28.93 -13.70
C TYR A 18 3.03 28.47 -13.39
N GLY A 19 3.46 27.38 -14.02
CA GLY A 19 4.81 26.80 -13.88
C GLY A 19 5.12 26.16 -12.53
N GLY A 20 6.20 25.36 -12.47
CA GLY A 20 6.66 24.64 -11.26
C GLY A 20 5.96 23.29 -11.02
N THR A 21 6.39 22.58 -9.97
CA THR A 21 5.79 21.31 -9.53
C THR A 21 4.86 21.56 -8.33
N SER A 22 3.62 21.09 -8.39
CA SER A 22 2.67 21.20 -7.28
C SER A 22 2.35 19.81 -6.74
N ASN A 23 2.74 19.58 -5.49
CA ASN A 23 2.42 18.36 -4.76
C ASN A 23 1.18 18.62 -3.90
N VAL A 24 0.05 18.09 -4.35
CA VAL A 24 -1.25 18.40 -3.77
C VAL A 24 -1.91 17.11 -3.28
N GLY A 25 -2.35 17.09 -2.03
CA GLY A 25 -3.13 16.00 -1.43
C GLY A 25 -4.62 16.04 -1.82
N ASN A 26 -5.51 15.59 -0.94
CA ASN A 26 -6.94 15.60 -1.24
C ASN A 26 -7.49 17.04 -1.34
N GLN A 27 -7.85 17.44 -2.56
CA GLN A 27 -8.48 18.73 -2.82
C GLN A 27 -9.93 18.56 -3.26
N ALA A 28 -10.78 19.44 -2.73
CA ALA A 28 -12.14 19.63 -3.17
C ALA A 28 -12.32 21.10 -3.54
N ILE A 29 -12.67 21.33 -4.79
CA ILE A 29 -12.63 22.65 -5.39
C ILE A 29 -13.97 22.91 -6.11
N GLY A 30 -14.67 23.97 -5.71
CA GLY A 30 -15.99 24.37 -6.23
C GLY A 30 -17.17 24.20 -5.25
N PRO A 31 -18.33 24.83 -5.50
CA PRO A 31 -19.49 24.76 -4.61
C PRO A 31 -20.01 23.32 -4.48
N GLY A 32 -20.09 22.81 -3.25
CA GLY A 32 -20.50 21.42 -2.96
C GLY A 32 -19.37 20.39 -3.05
N ALA A 33 -18.13 20.81 -3.32
CA ALA A 33 -17.00 19.91 -3.32
C ALA A 33 -16.66 19.46 -1.89
N THR A 34 -16.58 18.15 -1.67
CA THR A 34 -16.16 17.56 -0.40
C THR A 34 -14.92 16.72 -0.65
N ALA A 35 -13.83 16.99 0.08
CA ALA A 35 -12.62 16.17 0.05
C ALA A 35 -12.68 15.22 1.25
N TYR A 36 -12.72 13.92 0.98
CA TYR A 36 -12.58 12.93 2.03
C TYR A 36 -11.10 12.57 2.15
N SER A 37 -10.42 13.16 3.14
CA SER A 37 -9.20 12.53 3.64
C SER A 37 -9.60 11.32 4.46
N GLY A 38 -9.59 10.15 3.81
CA GLY A 38 -9.46 8.90 4.55
C GLY A 38 -8.34 9.10 5.56
N THR A 39 -8.64 8.82 6.83
CA THR A 39 -7.71 9.00 7.93
C THR A 39 -6.36 8.44 7.48
N VAL A 40 -5.35 9.30 7.33
CA VAL A 40 -3.96 8.84 7.33
C VAL A 40 -3.74 8.42 8.78
N SER A 41 -4.30 7.27 9.15
CA SER A 41 -3.82 6.54 10.29
C SER A 41 -2.36 6.29 9.94
N PHE A 42 -1.46 6.94 10.67
CA PHE A 42 -0.13 6.39 10.86
C PHE A 42 -0.40 4.95 11.30
N GLN A 43 -0.31 4.00 10.37
CA GLN A 43 -0.56 2.60 10.67
C GLN A 43 0.56 2.24 11.62
N SER A 44 0.31 2.31 12.93
CA SER A 44 1.22 1.78 13.93
C SER A 44 1.46 0.33 13.55
N PHE A 45 2.71 -0.09 13.50
CA PHE A 45 3.06 -1.48 13.22
C PHE A 45 2.20 -2.42 14.08
N ASP A 46 1.36 -3.22 13.41
CA ASP A 46 0.51 -4.21 14.05
C ASP A 46 1.10 -5.59 13.78
N ALA A 47 1.81 -6.09 14.79
CA ALA A 47 2.46 -7.40 14.75
C ALA A 47 1.44 -8.54 14.59
N GLY A 48 0.25 -8.42 15.18
CA GLY A 48 -0.82 -9.42 15.07
C GLY A 48 -1.34 -9.51 13.65
N ARG A 49 -1.65 -8.36 13.04
CA ARG A 49 -2.09 -8.29 11.65
C ARG A 49 -1.01 -8.78 10.68
N THR A 50 0.25 -8.45 10.92
CA THR A 50 1.38 -8.91 10.11
C THR A 50 1.51 -10.44 10.18
N ALA A 51 1.38 -11.03 11.36
CA ALA A 51 1.43 -12.49 11.53
C ALA A 51 0.27 -13.21 10.80
N GLU A 52 -0.95 -12.66 10.84
CA GLU A 52 -2.09 -13.19 10.07
C GLU A 52 -1.84 -13.18 8.56
N LEU A 53 -1.32 -12.06 8.04
CA LEU A 53 -1.01 -11.92 6.62
C LEU A 53 0.09 -12.88 6.18
N LEU A 54 1.10 -13.08 7.04
CA LEU A 54 2.18 -14.03 6.81
C LEU A 54 1.66 -15.47 6.74
N ALA A 55 0.80 -15.87 7.68
CA ALA A 55 0.15 -17.18 7.66
C ALA A 55 -0.72 -17.37 6.41
N ARG A 56 -1.40 -16.30 5.95
CA ARG A 56 -2.18 -16.33 4.71
C ARG A 56 -1.30 -16.52 3.47
N VAL A 57 -0.13 -15.88 3.43
CA VAL A 57 0.85 -16.08 2.34
C VAL A 57 1.36 -17.53 2.35
N GLU A 58 1.67 -18.09 3.51
CA GLU A 58 2.09 -19.50 3.66
C GLU A 58 1.03 -20.47 3.10
N GLU A 59 -0.24 -20.29 3.48
CA GLU A 59 -1.35 -21.12 3.00
C GLU A 59 -1.50 -21.04 1.47
N LEU A 60 -1.44 -19.83 0.92
CA LEU A 60 -1.54 -19.63 -0.53
C LEU A 60 -0.35 -20.20 -1.28
N LEU A 61 0.86 -20.16 -0.71
CA LEU A 61 2.05 -20.75 -1.31
C LEU A 61 1.93 -22.28 -1.36
N ALA A 62 1.41 -22.89 -0.30
CA ALA A 62 1.13 -24.32 -0.29
C ALA A 62 0.07 -24.70 -1.33
N LEU A 63 -1.01 -23.90 -1.44
CA LEU A 63 -2.10 -24.15 -2.39
C LEU A 63 -1.66 -23.99 -3.86
N HIS A 64 -0.81 -23.00 -4.14
CA HIS A 64 -0.42 -22.63 -5.51
C HIS A 64 1.00 -23.07 -5.89
N GLN A 65 1.62 -23.97 -5.12
CA GLN A 65 3.02 -24.38 -5.29
C GLN A 65 3.34 -24.80 -6.73
N ALA A 66 2.46 -25.57 -7.38
CA ALA A 66 2.64 -26.06 -8.75
C ALA A 66 2.63 -24.97 -9.84
N GLN A 67 2.18 -23.75 -9.50
CA GLN A 67 2.10 -22.61 -10.41
C GLN A 67 3.29 -21.66 -10.28
N LEU A 68 4.16 -21.87 -9.28
CA LEU A 68 5.34 -21.05 -9.06
C LEU A 68 6.50 -21.52 -9.95
N THR A 69 7.23 -20.55 -10.52
CA THR A 69 8.42 -20.81 -11.33
C THR A 69 9.55 -21.44 -10.51
N ASP A 70 9.72 -21.02 -9.25
CA ASP A 70 10.70 -21.56 -8.31
C ASP A 70 10.09 -21.68 -6.91
N PRO A 71 9.34 -22.76 -6.62
CA PRO A 71 8.66 -22.93 -5.34
C PRO A 71 9.63 -23.02 -4.15
N GLU A 72 10.81 -23.61 -4.33
CA GLU A 72 11.80 -23.75 -3.27
C GLU A 72 12.41 -22.41 -2.87
N SER A 73 12.85 -21.60 -3.84
CA SER A 73 13.39 -20.27 -3.54
C SER A 73 12.34 -19.36 -2.93
N THR A 74 11.08 -19.45 -3.40
CA THR A 74 9.96 -18.70 -2.81
C THR A 74 9.76 -19.05 -1.34
N SER A 75 9.76 -20.35 -1.02
CA SER A 75 9.59 -20.84 0.36
C SER A 75 10.77 -20.46 1.26
N ARG A 76 12.01 -20.51 0.74
CA ARG A 76 13.21 -20.04 1.45
C ARG A 76 13.15 -18.55 1.75
N GLU A 77 12.68 -17.73 0.81
CA GLU A 77 12.60 -16.28 1.02
C GLU A 77 11.52 -15.92 2.04
N LEU A 78 10.38 -16.62 2.03
CA LEU A 78 9.35 -16.45 3.06
C LEU A 78 9.87 -16.83 4.45
N ARG A 79 10.63 -17.92 4.57
CA ARG A 79 11.23 -18.33 5.83
C ARG A 79 12.20 -17.28 6.36
N ARG A 80 13.05 -16.71 5.49
CA ARG A 80 13.97 -15.62 5.87
C ARG A 80 13.23 -14.38 6.34
N LEU A 81 12.16 -14.01 5.64
CA LEU A 81 11.30 -12.91 6.08
C LEU A 81 10.73 -13.19 7.47
N ARG A 82 10.27 -14.41 7.74
CA ARG A 82 9.81 -14.83 9.07
C ARG A 82 10.88 -14.71 10.15
N GLU A 83 12.08 -15.18 9.85
CA GLU A 83 13.22 -15.13 10.76
C GLU A 83 13.52 -13.66 11.11
N GLU A 84 13.64 -12.79 10.11
CA GLU A 84 13.88 -11.35 10.30
C GLU A 84 12.78 -10.65 11.13
N LEU A 85 11.51 -10.99 10.89
CA LEU A 85 10.39 -10.40 11.64
C LEU A 85 10.23 -10.93 13.05
N ALA A 86 10.89 -12.04 13.38
CA ALA A 86 10.94 -12.57 14.73
C ALA A 86 12.08 -11.94 15.55
N GLU A 87 13.00 -11.20 14.92
CA GLU A 87 14.06 -10.50 15.63
C GLU A 87 13.48 -9.37 16.50
N PRO A 88 14.08 -9.08 17.66
CA PRO A 88 13.65 -7.96 18.51
C PRO A 88 13.70 -6.61 17.81
N GLU A 89 14.65 -6.44 16.88
CA GLU A 89 14.85 -5.25 16.06
C GLU A 89 15.00 -5.67 14.59
N PRO A 90 13.90 -5.89 13.85
CA PRO A 90 13.96 -6.26 12.45
C PRO A 90 14.63 -5.16 11.61
N GLU A 91 15.54 -5.54 10.72
CA GLU A 91 16.22 -4.61 9.82
C GLU A 91 15.31 -4.23 8.63
N PRO A 92 14.84 -2.97 8.50
CA PRO A 92 13.85 -2.59 7.49
C PRO A 92 14.33 -2.81 6.04
N GLY A 93 15.64 -2.66 5.81
CA GLY A 93 16.25 -2.89 4.50
C GLY A 93 16.21 -4.36 4.08
N VAL A 94 16.38 -5.29 5.03
CA VAL A 94 16.30 -6.73 4.79
C VAL A 94 14.85 -7.13 4.50
N VAL A 95 13.92 -6.68 5.34
CA VAL A 95 12.47 -6.94 5.18
C VAL A 95 11.98 -6.42 3.82
N ARG A 96 12.32 -5.19 3.44
CA ARG A 96 11.92 -4.61 2.14
C ARG A 96 12.47 -5.43 0.98
N ARG A 97 13.75 -5.81 1.03
CA ARG A 97 14.39 -6.61 -0.02
C ARG A 97 13.73 -7.98 -0.14
N ALA A 98 13.42 -8.63 0.98
CA ALA A 98 12.73 -9.92 1.00
C ALA A 98 11.32 -9.81 0.40
N LEU A 99 10.56 -8.77 0.76
CA LEU A 99 9.23 -8.51 0.19
C LEU A 99 9.26 -8.26 -1.31
N THR A 100 10.23 -7.47 -1.81
CA THR A 100 10.41 -7.27 -3.26
C THR A 100 10.65 -8.59 -3.97
N ARG A 101 11.59 -9.42 -3.48
CA ARG A 101 11.89 -10.71 -4.10
C ARG A 101 10.72 -11.68 -4.03
N LEU A 102 10.01 -11.73 -2.90
CA LEU A 102 8.79 -12.53 -2.77
C LEU A 102 7.75 -12.10 -3.81
N ASN A 103 7.54 -10.80 -3.98
CA ASN A 103 6.61 -10.26 -4.98
C ASN A 103 7.01 -10.67 -6.40
N ASP A 104 8.32 -10.69 -6.72
CA ASP A 104 8.83 -11.14 -8.02
C ASP A 104 8.58 -12.63 -8.25
N PHE A 105 8.81 -13.48 -7.23
CA PHE A 105 8.58 -14.92 -7.33
C PHE A 105 7.12 -15.29 -7.51
N VAL A 106 6.20 -14.53 -6.90
CA VAL A 106 4.77 -14.85 -6.92
C VAL A 106 3.99 -14.18 -8.06
N GLN A 107 4.64 -13.40 -8.94
CA GLN A 107 3.99 -12.74 -10.08
C GLN A 107 3.03 -13.62 -10.90
N PRO A 108 3.32 -14.91 -11.16
CA PRO A 108 2.41 -15.77 -11.93
C PRO A 108 1.08 -16.07 -11.23
N VAL A 109 0.97 -15.83 -9.92
CA VAL A 109 -0.17 -16.22 -9.07
C VAL A 109 -0.79 -14.98 -8.43
N THR A 110 -1.83 -14.43 -9.07
CA THR A 110 -2.49 -13.19 -8.63
C THR A 110 -2.92 -13.18 -7.15
N PRO A 111 -3.51 -14.26 -6.58
CA PRO A 111 -3.85 -14.28 -5.16
C PRO A 111 -2.65 -14.06 -4.24
N LEU A 112 -1.48 -14.58 -4.61
CA LEU A 112 -0.24 -14.40 -3.85
C LEU A 112 0.30 -12.98 -3.98
N VAL A 113 0.28 -12.39 -5.18
CA VAL A 113 0.68 -10.99 -5.39
C VAL A 113 -0.12 -10.05 -4.47
N VAL A 114 -1.44 -10.26 -4.40
CA VAL A 114 -2.32 -9.46 -3.52
C VAL A 114 -1.96 -9.66 -2.05
N ALA A 115 -1.78 -10.91 -1.61
CA ALA A 115 -1.44 -11.21 -0.22
C ALA A 115 -0.09 -10.62 0.20
N VAL A 116 0.94 -10.72 -0.66
CA VAL A 116 2.26 -10.12 -0.43
C VAL A 116 2.18 -8.60 -0.43
N GLY A 117 1.36 -7.99 -1.27
CA GLY A 117 1.11 -6.54 -1.26
C GLY A 117 0.45 -6.07 0.04
N GLN A 118 -0.51 -6.83 0.57
CA GLN A 118 -1.13 -6.53 1.86
C GLN A 118 -0.14 -6.69 3.02
N LEU A 119 0.71 -7.72 2.99
CA LEU A 119 1.80 -7.90 3.94
C LEU A 119 2.76 -6.71 3.89
N ALA A 120 3.20 -6.29 2.70
CA ALA A 120 4.08 -5.13 2.57
C ALA A 120 3.44 -3.83 3.11
N ALA A 121 2.13 -3.67 2.92
CA ALA A 121 1.40 -2.52 3.47
C ALA A 121 1.36 -2.54 5.01
N SER A 122 1.21 -3.71 5.65
CA SER A 122 1.23 -3.78 7.12
C SER A 122 2.59 -3.41 7.72
N MET A 123 3.67 -3.48 6.92
CA MET A 123 5.02 -3.10 7.34
C MET A 123 5.32 -1.61 7.23
N GLN A 124 4.47 -0.81 6.59
CA GLN A 124 4.70 0.64 6.42
C GLN A 124 4.74 1.40 7.76
N GLY A 125 4.27 0.76 8.84
CA GLY A 125 4.35 1.27 10.21
C GLY A 125 5.66 0.99 10.96
N LEU A 126 6.56 0.17 10.40
CA LEU A 126 7.86 -0.12 11.03
C LEU A 126 8.79 1.10 10.90
N PRO A 127 9.52 1.48 11.96
CA PRO A 127 10.54 2.52 11.85
C PRO A 127 11.56 2.16 10.76
N GLY A 128 11.73 3.05 9.76
CA GLY A 128 12.65 2.84 8.64
C GLY A 128 12.06 2.14 7.40
N PHE A 129 10.73 1.92 7.37
CA PHE A 129 10.00 1.54 6.15
C PHE A 129 9.61 2.74 5.26
#